data_AF-A0A9Q3WL79-F1
#
_entry.id   AF-A0A9Q3WL79-F1
#
_cell.length_a   1.000
_cell.length_b   1.000
_cell.length_c   1.000
_cell.angle_alpha   90.00
_cell.angle_beta   90.00
_cell.angle_gamma   90.00
#
_symmetry.space_group_name_H-M   'P 1'
#
loop_
_entity.id
_entity.type
_entity.pdbx_description
1 polymer ?
#
loop_
_entity_poly.entity_id
_entity_poly.type
_entity_poly.pdbx_seq_one_letter_code
_entity_poly.pdbx_strand_id
1 'polypeptide(L)'
;MSPTRSTLIGMIGLAGLTACDVAPTGEGSTGVITGEMRADYLDAVASVGCVLRDERQYGAVDFQAGLSREQTLAITANYLSRGKAERVGDGNSIRINTGPCAA
;
A
#
# COMPACT_ATOMS: atom_id res chain seq x y z
N MET A 1 -51.45 -20.63 -53.11
CA MET A 1 -51.55 -21.50 -51.92
C MET A 1 -50.15 -21.84 -51.48
N SER A 2 -49.94 -21.73 -50.16
CA SER A 2 -48.75 -22.05 -49.37
C SER A 2 -47.57 -21.06 -49.40
N PRO A 3 -46.92 -20.88 -48.22
CA PRO A 3 -46.46 -19.59 -47.70
C PRO A 3 -44.91 -19.59 -47.59
N THR A 4 -44.17 -18.57 -47.15
CA THR A 4 -44.14 -18.07 -45.76
C THR A 4 -43.16 -16.90 -45.69
N ARG A 5 -43.56 -15.91 -44.91
CA ARG A 5 -42.93 -14.61 -44.66
C ARG A 5 -41.60 -14.71 -43.92
N SER A 6 -40.66 -13.85 -44.35
CA SER A 6 -39.89 -12.88 -43.55
C SER A 6 -39.49 -13.26 -42.13
N THR A 7 -38.18 -13.38 -41.86
CA THR A 7 -37.57 -12.98 -40.57
C THR A 7 -36.08 -12.63 -40.75
N LEU A 8 -35.81 -11.33 -40.67
CA LEU A 8 -34.65 -10.63 -40.09
C LEU A 8 -33.20 -11.05 -40.42
N ILE A 9 -32.58 -10.19 -41.21
CA ILE A 9 -31.16 -9.80 -41.19
C ILE A 9 -30.81 -9.27 -39.78
N GLY A 10 -29.71 -9.75 -39.18
CA GLY A 10 -29.27 -9.30 -37.86
C GLY A 10 -27.82 -9.66 -37.54
N MET A 11 -26.91 -8.85 -38.10
CA MET A 11 -25.59 -8.44 -37.58
C MET A 11 -24.70 -9.48 -36.86
N ILE A 12 -23.70 -9.95 -37.61
CA ILE A 12 -22.24 -9.88 -37.30
C ILE A 12 -21.93 -9.60 -35.81
N GLY A 13 -21.70 -10.67 -35.04
CA GLY A 13 -21.04 -10.61 -33.74
C GLY A 13 -19.53 -10.52 -33.94
N LEU A 14 -18.98 -9.34 -33.68
CA LEU A 14 -17.55 -9.01 -33.75
C LEU A 14 -16.76 -9.85 -32.72
N ALA A 15 -15.69 -10.48 -33.21
CA ALA A 15 -14.62 -11.04 -32.40
C ALA A 15 -13.66 -9.94 -31.90
N GLY A 16 -13.08 -10.15 -30.71
CA GLY A 16 -12.06 -9.29 -30.08
C GLY A 16 -12.66 -8.51 -28.91
N LEU A 17 -12.15 -8.58 -27.68
CA LEU A 17 -10.74 -8.64 -27.28
C LEU A 17 -10.58 -9.58 -26.09
N THR A 18 -9.48 -10.32 -26.11
CA THR A 18 -8.85 -10.93 -24.94
C THR A 18 -8.72 -9.87 -23.85
N ALA A 19 -9.51 -10.00 -22.78
CA ALA A 19 -9.18 -9.39 -21.51
C ALA A 19 -7.91 -10.10 -21.03
N CYS A 20 -6.75 -9.52 -21.34
CA CYS A 20 -5.62 -9.65 -20.45
C CYS A 20 -6.08 -8.96 -19.17
N ASP A 21 -6.69 -9.72 -18.26
CA ASP A 21 -6.72 -9.36 -16.85
C ASP A 21 -5.26 -9.23 -16.44
N VAL A 22 -4.75 -8.01 -16.59
CA VAL A 22 -3.53 -7.57 -15.93
C VAL A 22 -3.85 -7.74 -14.46
N ALA A 23 -3.33 -8.83 -13.89
CA ALA A 23 -3.30 -9.04 -12.46
C ALA A 23 -2.84 -7.73 -11.80
N PRO A 24 -3.48 -7.26 -10.72
CA PRO A 24 -2.94 -6.13 -9.98
C PRO A 24 -1.50 -6.49 -9.63
N THR A 25 -0.54 -5.73 -10.16
CA THR A 25 0.85 -5.79 -9.71
C THR A 25 0.84 -5.27 -8.27
N GLY A 26 0.61 -6.20 -7.35
CA GLY A 26 0.36 -5.99 -5.94
C GLY A 26 -0.05 -7.30 -5.27
N GLU A 27 0.58 -8.41 -5.67
CA GLU A 27 0.50 -9.67 -4.93
C GLU A 27 1.48 -9.57 -3.75
N GLY A 28 1.00 -8.84 -2.74
CA GLY A 28 1.64 -8.46 -1.49
C GLY A 28 0.69 -7.45 -0.86
N SER A 29 0.41 -7.58 0.43
CA SER A 29 -0.59 -6.79 1.16
C SER A 29 -0.17 -5.32 1.32
N THR A 30 0.07 -4.63 0.22
CA THR A 30 0.24 -3.18 0.19
C THR A 30 -1.05 -2.58 -0.34
N GLY A 31 -2.11 -2.68 0.47
CA GLY A 31 -3.30 -1.87 0.28
C GLY A 31 -2.95 -0.37 0.26
N VAL A 32 -3.85 0.45 -0.29
CA VAL A 32 -3.70 1.91 -0.40
C VAL A 32 -3.22 2.51 0.93
N ILE A 33 -2.07 3.18 0.93
CA ILE A 33 -1.55 3.92 2.10
C ILE A 33 -2.22 5.30 2.13
N THR A 34 -3.08 5.53 3.12
CA THR A 34 -3.83 6.79 3.24
C THR A 34 -3.07 7.85 4.04
N GLY A 35 -3.67 9.04 4.18
CA GLY A 35 -3.17 10.06 5.10
C GLY A 35 -3.32 9.66 6.57
N GLU A 36 -4.46 9.06 6.92
CA GLU A 36 -4.79 8.59 8.26
C GLU A 36 -3.83 7.48 8.74
N MET A 37 -3.60 6.46 7.89
CA MET A 37 -2.61 5.41 8.17
C MET A 37 -1.21 5.96 8.46
N ARG A 38 -0.83 7.06 7.80
CA ARG A 38 0.46 7.73 8.04
C ARG A 38 0.48 8.50 9.36
N ALA A 39 -0.66 9.02 9.80
CA ALA A 39 -0.79 9.64 11.12
C ALA A 39 -0.71 8.56 12.22
N ASP A 40 -1.47 7.49 12.09
CA ASP A 40 -1.47 6.36 13.03
C ASP A 40 -0.08 5.72 13.14
N TYR A 41 0.62 5.57 12.01
CA TYR A 41 2.03 5.15 12.00
C TYR A 41 2.92 6.08 12.84
N LEU A 42 2.78 7.40 12.71
CA LEU A 42 3.62 8.35 13.43
C LEU A 42 3.35 8.31 14.94
N ASP A 43 2.09 8.19 15.34
CA ASP A 43 1.69 8.05 16.74
C ASP A 43 2.22 6.74 17.34
N ALA A 44 2.12 5.63 16.60
CA ALA A 44 2.64 4.33 17.01
C ALA A 44 4.19 4.33 17.08
N VAL A 45 4.88 5.01 16.16
CA VAL A 45 6.34 5.16 16.23
C VAL A 45 6.75 5.99 17.44
N ALA A 46 5.98 7.02 17.80
CA ALA A 46 6.23 7.81 18.99
C ALA A 46 6.07 6.97 20.27
N SER A 47 5.11 6.04 20.32
CA SER A 47 4.90 5.17 21.48
C SER A 47 6.07 4.20 21.75
N VAL A 48 6.84 3.85 20.71
CA VAL A 48 8.07 3.03 20.83
C VAL A 48 9.34 3.86 20.92
N GLY A 49 9.23 5.18 21.11
CA GLY A 49 10.36 6.09 21.34
C GLY A 49 11.05 6.58 20.07
N CYS A 50 10.32 6.72 18.97
CA CYS A 50 10.74 7.35 17.72
C CYS A 50 11.90 6.69 16.96
N VAL A 51 12.39 5.53 17.42
CA VAL A 51 13.49 4.80 16.79
C VAL A 51 13.11 3.34 16.60
N LEU A 52 13.02 2.93 15.34
CA LEU A 52 12.79 1.56 14.91
C LEU A 52 14.15 0.84 14.81
N ARG A 53 14.46 -0.01 15.79
CA ARG A 53 15.77 -0.68 15.89
C ARG A 53 15.73 -2.11 15.37
N ASP A 54 14.69 -2.82 15.73
CA ASP A 54 14.52 -4.23 15.47
C ASP A 54 13.03 -4.60 15.31
N GLU A 55 12.80 -5.87 15.01
CA GLU A 55 11.49 -6.48 14.78
C GLU A 55 10.45 -6.19 15.87
N ARG A 56 10.87 -5.97 17.12
CA ARG A 56 9.93 -5.69 18.22
C ARG A 56 9.28 -4.32 18.05
N GLN A 57 10.03 -3.30 17.65
CA GLN A 57 9.43 -1.98 17.43
C GLN A 57 8.58 -1.98 16.15
N TYR A 58 9.03 -2.64 15.09
CA TYR A 58 8.22 -2.78 13.87
C TYR A 58 6.91 -3.52 14.16
N GLY A 59 6.95 -4.66 14.83
CA GLY A 59 5.73 -5.41 15.18
C GLY A 59 4.79 -4.64 16.10
N ALA A 60 5.33 -3.84 17.03
CA ALA A 60 4.51 -2.96 17.86
C ALA A 60 3.84 -1.84 17.06
N VAL A 61 4.52 -1.28 16.06
CA VAL A 61 3.95 -0.27 15.15
C VAL A 61 2.91 -0.89 14.23
N ASP A 62 3.21 -2.04 13.63
CA ASP A 62 2.26 -2.81 12.80
C ASP A 62 0.93 -3.02 13.54
N PHE A 63 1.02 -3.51 14.79
CA PHE A 63 -0.15 -3.78 15.62
C PHE A 63 -0.91 -2.52 16.02
N GLN A 64 -0.22 -1.48 16.50
CA GLN A 64 -0.86 -0.27 17.01
C GLN A 64 -1.48 0.58 15.89
N ALA A 65 -0.83 0.66 14.73
CA ALA A 65 -1.32 1.43 13.59
C ALA A 65 -2.23 0.61 12.65
N GLY A 66 -2.48 -0.67 12.95
CA GLY A 66 -3.30 -1.55 12.11
C GLY A 66 -2.70 -1.78 10.71
N LEU A 67 -1.38 -1.79 10.59
CA LEU A 67 -0.66 -1.87 9.33
C LEU A 67 -0.11 -3.27 9.08
N SER A 68 -0.05 -3.65 7.80
CA SER A 68 0.78 -4.78 7.41
C SER A 68 2.27 -4.42 7.55
N ARG A 69 3.12 -5.43 7.72
CA ARG A 69 4.56 -5.24 7.76
C ARG A 69 5.07 -4.49 6.53
N GLU A 70 4.58 -4.86 5.36
CA GLU A 70 4.96 -4.22 4.10
C GLU A 70 4.59 -2.74 4.06
N GLN A 71 3.40 -2.39 4.57
CA GLN A 71 2.94 -1.00 4.66
C GLN A 71 3.80 -0.19 5.63
N THR A 72 4.12 -0.72 6.81
CA THR A 72 5.02 -0.06 7.77
C THR A 72 6.38 0.21 7.16
N LEU A 73 6.96 -0.77 6.45
CA LEU A 73 8.24 -0.61 5.76
C LEU A 73 8.14 0.42 4.62
N ALA A 74 7.06 0.40 3.83
CA ALA A 74 6.83 1.34 2.74
C ALA A 74 6.69 2.79 3.24
N ILE A 75 5.94 3.00 4.34
CA ILE A 75 5.80 4.30 5.00
C ILE A 75 7.16 4.77 5.54
N THR A 76 7.88 3.89 6.24
CA THR A 76 9.21 4.19 6.79
C THR A 76 10.19 4.60 5.68
N ALA A 77 10.23 3.85 4.58
CA ALA A 77 11.06 4.14 3.42
C ALA A 77 10.67 5.47 2.74
N ASN A 78 9.36 5.78 2.68
CA ASN A 78 8.89 7.07 2.18
C ASN A 78 9.37 8.23 3.04
N TYR A 79 9.37 8.10 4.37
CA TYR A 79 9.90 9.15 5.24
C TYR A 79 11.41 9.31 5.12
N LEU A 80 12.16 8.22 4.96
CA LEU A 80 13.60 8.27 4.65
C LEU A 80 13.87 9.02 3.35
N SER A 81 13.19 8.69 2.26
CA SER A 81 13.43 9.32 0.95
C SER A 81 13.06 10.81 0.92
N ARG A 82 12.20 11.25 1.83
CA ARG A 82 11.77 12.65 1.98
C ARG A 82 12.58 13.43 3.01
N GLY A 83 13.63 12.84 3.59
CA GLY A 83 14.44 13.47 4.63
C GLY A 83 13.69 13.70 5.94
N LYS A 84 12.60 12.97 6.18
CA LYS A 84 11.77 13.02 7.40
C LYS A 84 12.09 11.89 8.37
N ALA A 85 13.06 11.06 8.01
CA ALA A 85 13.64 10.03 8.84
C ALA A 85 15.11 9.92 8.48
N GLU A 86 15.91 9.36 9.39
CA GLU A 86 17.32 9.12 9.17
C GLU A 86 17.72 7.72 9.66
N ARG A 87 18.75 7.16 9.04
CA ARG A 87 19.42 5.97 9.58
C ARG A 87 20.36 6.42 10.70
N VAL A 88 20.32 5.72 11.83
CA VAL A 88 21.13 6.05 13.01
C VAL A 88 21.99 4.87 13.45
N GLY A 89 23.09 5.17 14.14
CA GLY A 89 24.06 4.17 14.57
C GLY A 89 24.84 3.59 13.39
N ASP A 90 24.84 2.27 13.26
CA ASP A 90 25.48 1.50 12.18
C ASP A 90 24.66 1.47 10.87
N GLY A 91 23.50 2.15 10.85
CA GLY A 91 22.62 2.23 9.69
C GLY A 91 21.42 1.28 9.74
N ASN A 92 21.35 0.40 10.75
CA ASN A 92 20.28 -0.59 10.91
C ASN A 92 19.05 -0.03 11.63
N SER A 93 19.23 1.01 12.45
CA SER A 93 18.13 1.68 13.13
C SER A 93 17.63 2.88 12.33
N ILE A 94 16.32 3.11 12.33
CA ILE A 94 15.69 4.27 11.67
C ILE A 94 15.04 5.15 12.73
N ARG A 95 15.43 6.43 12.77
CA ARG A 95 14.75 7.45 13.56
C ARG A 95 13.78 8.23 12.67
N ILE A 96 12.54 8.40 13.12
CA ILE A 96 11.59 9.31 12.51
C ILE A 96 11.79 10.71 13.11
N ASN A 97 11.84 11.74 12.26
CA ASN A 97 12.15 13.13 12.62
C ASN A 97 10.98 14.08 12.29
N THR A 98 9.75 13.58 12.31
CA THR A 98 8.56 14.34 11.91
C THR A 98 7.36 13.98 12.78
N GLY A 99 6.32 14.82 12.74
CA GLY A 99 5.12 14.63 13.55
C GLY A 99 5.44 14.65 15.04
N PRO A 100 4.89 13.73 15.85
CA PRO A 100 5.20 13.64 17.28
C PRO A 100 6.67 13.33 17.59
N CYS A 101 7.43 12.87 16.58
CA CYS A 101 8.86 12.59 16.69
C CYS A 101 9.74 13.73 16.14
N ALA A 102 9.17 14.90 15.84
CA ALA A 102 9.95 16.10 15.56
C ALA A 102 10.51 16.67 16.86
N ALA A 103 11.82 16.88 16.91
CA ALA A 103 12.53 17.57 17.99
C ALA A 103 12.94 18.99 17.54
#